data_AF-K2AAF4-F1
#
_entry.id   AF-K2AAF4-F1
#
_cell.length_a   1.000
_cell.length_b   1.000
_cell.length_c   1.000
_cell.angle_alpha   90.00
_cell.angle_beta   90.00
_cell.angle_gamma   90.00
#
_symmetry.space_group_name_H-M   'P 1'
#
loop_
_entity.id
_entity.type
_entity.pdbx_description
1 polymer ?
#
loop_
_entity_poly.entity_id
_entity_poly.type
_entity_poly.pdbx_seq_one_letter_code
_entity_poly.pdbx_strand_id
1 'polypeptide(L)'
;MEKYSYQNEAQEAEREKIKRDLAILEATEGFSLLTPRQRKIIRVSLLLQARAERDMDPYHKNDPWYYDWHKRSGYSPKYQGSLQHIIQWDCHGAIASLESGQPLGYEPPENPKAFYDAEYFELTNAYQVAQAIESVGFPCVVHVNEVLGNIDGEKTQWHSFLALGHDEHKNIVTWEKTGFNLPYRVARLNQVVDDYSVTTYYWGFRKLR
;
A
#
# COMPACT_ATOMS: atom_id res chain seq x y z
N MET A 1 -7.90 -31.51 22.40
CA MET A 1 -8.87 -31.49 21.29
C MET A 1 -9.29 -30.03 21.18
N GLU A 2 -8.71 -29.24 20.27
CA GLU A 2 -9.05 -27.80 20.02
C GLU A 2 -8.14 -27.12 18.96
N LYS A 3 -6.99 -27.71 18.58
CA LYS A 3 -6.10 -27.12 17.54
C LYS A 3 -6.67 -27.10 16.12
N TYR A 4 -7.69 -27.92 15.82
CA TYR A 4 -8.27 -28.01 14.48
C TYR A 4 -9.28 -26.89 14.16
N SER A 5 -9.91 -26.25 15.16
CA SER A 5 -10.87 -25.15 14.88
C SER A 5 -10.14 -23.84 14.60
N TYR A 6 -9.13 -23.50 15.41
CA TYR A 6 -8.42 -22.23 15.31
C TYR A 6 -7.65 -22.07 13.98
N GLN A 7 -7.07 -23.15 13.44
CA GLN A 7 -6.38 -23.10 12.15
C GLN A 7 -7.32 -22.87 10.97
N ASN A 8 -8.58 -23.32 11.07
CA ASN A 8 -9.59 -23.10 10.03
C ASN A 8 -10.15 -21.66 10.12
N GLU A 9 -10.38 -21.14 11.32
CA GLU A 9 -10.87 -19.77 11.53
C GLU A 9 -9.88 -18.73 11.01
N ALA A 10 -8.58 -18.87 11.31
CA ALA A 10 -7.56 -17.94 10.84
C ALA A 10 -7.40 -17.97 9.30
N GLN A 11 -7.55 -19.15 8.68
CA GLN A 11 -7.52 -19.29 7.22
C GLN A 11 -8.75 -18.67 6.55
N GLU A 12 -9.92 -18.77 7.18
CA GLU A 12 -11.15 -18.18 6.67
C GLU A 12 -11.12 -16.65 6.78
N ALA A 13 -10.64 -16.12 7.91
CA ALA A 13 -10.43 -14.68 8.09
C ALA A 13 -9.46 -14.09 7.05
N GLU A 14 -8.36 -14.79 6.73
CA GLU A 14 -7.45 -14.42 5.65
C GLU A 14 -8.17 -14.34 4.31
N ARG A 15 -8.95 -15.37 3.96
CA ARG A 15 -9.67 -15.44 2.68
C ARG A 15 -10.69 -14.33 2.54
N GLU A 16 -11.48 -14.08 3.58
CA GLU A 16 -12.51 -13.04 3.56
C GLU A 16 -11.89 -11.63 3.50
N LYS A 17 -10.77 -11.39 4.17
CA LYS A 17 -10.02 -10.12 4.03
C LYS A 17 -9.56 -9.91 2.59
N ILE A 18 -8.89 -10.90 1.99
CA ILE A 18 -8.40 -10.81 0.61
C ILE A 18 -9.57 -10.58 -0.35
N LYS A 19 -10.65 -11.35 -0.22
CA LYS A 19 -11.84 -11.24 -1.06
C LYS A 19 -12.47 -9.86 -0.98
N ARG A 20 -12.60 -9.30 0.22
CA ARG A 20 -13.13 -7.94 0.42
C ARG A 20 -12.22 -6.89 -0.20
N ASP A 21 -10.92 -6.94 0.10
CA ASP A 21 -9.96 -5.95 -0.40
C ASP A 21 -9.89 -6.00 -1.95
N LEU A 22 -9.97 -7.19 -2.55
CA LEU A 22 -10.03 -7.36 -4.01
C LEU A 22 -11.35 -6.89 -4.61
N ALA A 23 -12.49 -7.14 -3.96
CA ALA A 23 -13.79 -6.67 -4.44
C ALA A 23 -13.84 -5.13 -4.50
N ILE A 24 -13.23 -4.45 -3.51
CA ILE A 24 -13.10 -2.99 -3.52
C ILE A 24 -12.26 -2.55 -4.72
N LEU A 25 -11.10 -3.15 -4.94
CA LEU A 25 -10.22 -2.80 -6.06
C LEU A 25 -10.91 -3.05 -7.42
N GLU A 26 -11.56 -4.20 -7.59
CA GLU A 26 -12.25 -4.58 -8.83
C GLU A 26 -13.45 -3.68 -9.15
N ALA A 27 -14.01 -2.99 -8.15
CA ALA A 27 -15.07 -2.01 -8.34
C ALA A 27 -14.56 -0.61 -8.79
N THR A 28 -13.25 -0.36 -8.75
CA THR A 28 -12.66 0.94 -9.14
C THR A 28 -12.32 1.01 -10.62
N GLU A 29 -12.51 2.19 -11.24
CA GLU A 29 -12.29 2.40 -12.68
C GLU A 29 -10.83 2.15 -13.11
N GLY A 30 -9.86 2.64 -12.35
CA GLY A 30 -8.43 2.54 -12.70
C GLY A 30 -7.83 1.15 -12.50
N PHE A 31 -8.41 0.29 -11.65
CA PHE A 31 -7.94 -1.11 -11.56
C PHE A 31 -8.18 -1.88 -12.86
N SER A 32 -9.26 -1.55 -13.59
CA SER A 32 -9.54 -2.15 -14.89
C SER A 32 -8.53 -1.74 -15.97
N LEU A 33 -7.93 -0.55 -15.83
CA LEU A 33 -6.93 0.01 -16.75
C LEU A 33 -5.52 -0.54 -16.52
N LEU A 34 -5.26 -1.15 -15.36
CA LEU A 34 -3.98 -1.80 -15.07
C LEU A 34 -3.72 -2.98 -16.02
N THR A 35 -2.45 -3.21 -16.35
CA THR A 35 -2.04 -4.40 -17.07
C THR A 35 -2.29 -5.67 -16.24
N PRO A 36 -2.43 -6.86 -16.86
CA PRO A 36 -2.54 -8.12 -16.12
C PRO A 36 -1.38 -8.36 -15.13
N ARG A 37 -0.17 -7.87 -15.45
CA ARG A 37 1.00 -7.97 -14.57
C ARG A 37 0.87 -7.07 -13.34
N GLN A 38 0.48 -5.81 -13.52
CA GLN A 38 0.23 -4.86 -12.42
C GLN A 38 -0.88 -5.37 -11.49
N ARG A 39 -2.00 -5.84 -12.03
CA ARG A 39 -3.06 -6.46 -11.21
C ARG A 39 -2.58 -7.67 -10.41
N LYS A 40 -1.68 -8.48 -10.99
CA LYS A 40 -1.08 -9.63 -10.30
C LYS A 40 -0.19 -9.18 -9.15
N ILE A 41 0.60 -8.12 -9.31
CA ILE A 41 1.44 -7.56 -8.25
C ILE A 41 0.59 -7.14 -7.05
N ILE A 42 -0.47 -6.36 -7.28
CA ILE A 42 -1.41 -5.93 -6.23
C ILE A 42 -2.05 -7.14 -5.52
N ARG A 43 -2.56 -8.12 -6.29
CA ARG A 43 -3.16 -9.34 -5.73
C ARG A 43 -2.18 -10.13 -4.85
N VAL A 44 -0.93 -10.27 -5.30
CA VAL A 44 0.10 -10.98 -4.55
C VAL A 44 0.48 -10.19 -3.30
N SER A 45 0.55 -8.87 -3.35
CA SER A 45 0.89 -8.04 -2.17
C SER A 45 -0.15 -8.21 -1.05
N LEU A 46 -1.45 -8.22 -1.41
CA LEU A 46 -2.54 -8.45 -0.44
C LEU A 46 -2.53 -9.86 0.14
N LEU A 47 -2.16 -10.86 -0.65
CA LEU A 47 -1.99 -12.24 -0.18
C LEU A 47 -0.80 -12.35 0.78
N LEU A 48 0.33 -11.72 0.47
CA LEU A 48 1.51 -11.68 1.35
C LEU A 48 1.16 -11.00 2.67
N GLN A 49 0.42 -9.89 2.61
CA GLN A 49 -0.05 -9.17 3.78
C GLN A 49 -0.93 -10.04 4.68
N ALA A 50 -1.98 -10.65 4.13
CA ALA A 50 -2.92 -11.43 4.93
C ALA A 50 -2.24 -12.68 5.53
N ARG A 51 -1.28 -13.29 4.82
CA ARG A 51 -0.45 -14.37 5.37
C ARG A 51 0.47 -13.92 6.49
N ALA A 52 1.05 -12.73 6.39
CA ALA A 52 1.89 -12.17 7.44
C ALA A 52 1.08 -11.92 8.72
N GLU A 53 -0.17 -11.47 8.58
CA GLU A 53 -1.10 -11.17 9.68
C GLU A 53 -1.68 -12.40 10.37
N ARG A 54 -1.68 -13.58 9.73
CA ARG A 54 -2.40 -14.76 10.20
C ARG A 54 -2.04 -15.21 11.62
N ASP A 55 -0.74 -15.18 11.95
CA ASP A 55 -0.23 -15.63 13.25
C ASP A 55 0.12 -14.44 14.17
N MET A 56 -0.38 -13.25 13.84
CA MET A 56 -0.17 -12.06 14.67
C MET A 56 -1.15 -12.05 15.83
N ASP A 57 -0.67 -11.62 17.00
CA ASP A 57 -1.53 -11.47 18.16
C ASP A 57 -2.55 -10.34 17.91
N PRO A 58 -3.86 -10.63 17.88
CA PRO A 58 -4.88 -9.64 17.63
C PRO A 58 -4.91 -8.50 18.66
N TYR A 59 -4.40 -8.73 19.89
CA TYR A 59 -4.31 -7.68 20.91
C TYR A 59 -3.31 -6.57 20.56
N HIS A 60 -2.39 -6.84 19.62
CA HIS A 60 -1.36 -5.90 19.19
C HIS A 60 -1.69 -5.24 17.85
N LYS A 61 -2.90 -5.44 17.29
CA LYS A 61 -3.27 -4.92 15.96
C LYS A 61 -3.17 -3.40 15.81
N ASN A 62 -3.27 -2.66 16.91
CA ASN A 62 -3.16 -1.20 16.94
C ASN A 62 -1.76 -0.73 17.37
N ASP A 63 -0.81 -1.65 17.52
CA ASP A 63 0.56 -1.32 17.91
C ASP A 63 1.34 -0.77 16.71
N PRO A 64 2.09 0.34 16.86
CA PRO A 64 2.97 0.85 15.80
C PRO A 64 4.00 -0.20 15.32
N TRP A 65 4.35 -1.13 16.20
CA TRP A 65 5.24 -2.25 15.95
C TRP A 65 4.43 -3.53 15.77
N TYR A 66 3.25 -3.46 15.14
CA TYR A 66 2.39 -4.62 14.97
C TYR A 66 3.14 -5.79 14.34
N TYR A 67 4.03 -5.55 13.37
CA TYR A 67 4.84 -6.60 12.72
C TYR A 67 6.11 -7.00 13.50
N ASP A 68 6.23 -6.62 14.77
CA ASP A 68 7.29 -7.09 15.66
C ASP A 68 7.15 -8.59 15.92
N TRP A 69 8.25 -9.30 15.70
CA TRP A 69 8.35 -10.74 15.83
C TRP A 69 8.16 -11.22 17.28
N HIS A 70 8.38 -10.36 18.28
CA HIS A 70 8.16 -10.66 19.70
C HIS A 70 6.68 -10.75 20.08
N LYS A 71 5.75 -10.24 19.25
CA LYS A 71 4.31 -10.15 19.53
C LYS A 71 3.50 -11.27 18.85
N ARG A 72 4.11 -12.44 18.63
CA ARG A 72 3.51 -13.55 17.88
C ARG A 72 3.19 -14.75 18.77
N SER A 73 1.94 -15.21 18.72
CA SER A 73 1.48 -16.42 19.39
C SER A 73 1.86 -17.66 18.58
N GLY A 74 3.14 -18.02 18.57
CA GLY A 74 3.63 -19.23 17.92
C GLY A 74 3.94 -19.02 16.44
N TYR A 75 5.23 -19.01 16.12
CA TYR A 75 5.71 -19.02 14.74
C TYR A 75 5.19 -20.26 14.01
N SER A 76 4.39 -20.08 12.97
CA SER A 76 4.38 -21.06 11.89
C SER A 76 5.56 -20.72 10.95
N PRO A 77 6.62 -21.55 10.87
CA PRO A 77 7.73 -21.33 9.94
C PRO A 77 7.26 -21.18 8.48
N LYS A 78 6.06 -21.71 8.18
CA LYS A 78 5.43 -21.71 6.87
C LYS A 78 5.19 -20.32 6.27
N TYR A 79 5.06 -19.27 7.08
CA TYR A 79 4.74 -17.91 6.60
C TYR A 79 5.82 -16.86 6.93
N GLN A 80 7.00 -17.30 7.40
CA GLN A 80 8.12 -16.41 7.71
C GLN A 80 8.54 -15.56 6.51
N GLY A 81 8.54 -16.13 5.30
CA GLY A 81 8.88 -15.39 4.08
C GLY A 81 7.92 -14.25 3.75
N SER A 82 6.62 -14.41 4.03
CA SER A 82 5.65 -13.32 3.84
C SER A 82 5.90 -12.17 4.80
N LEU A 83 6.21 -12.45 6.06
CA LEU A 83 6.57 -11.44 7.04
C LEU A 83 7.88 -10.73 6.67
N GLN A 84 8.91 -11.48 6.29
CA GLN A 84 10.19 -10.90 5.85
C GLN A 84 9.99 -9.95 4.67
N HIS A 85 9.14 -10.32 3.72
CA HIS A 85 8.78 -9.43 2.61
C HIS A 85 8.11 -8.15 3.09
N ILE A 86 7.11 -8.22 3.99
CA ILE A 86 6.45 -7.02 4.54
C ILE A 86 7.45 -6.09 5.26
N ILE A 87 8.40 -6.67 5.97
CA ILE A 87 9.45 -5.93 6.70
C ILE A 87 10.39 -5.19 5.74
N GLN A 88 10.84 -5.87 4.68
CA GLN A 88 11.88 -5.36 3.77
C GLN A 88 11.36 -4.40 2.71
N TRP A 89 10.09 -4.48 2.33
CA TRP A 89 9.52 -3.64 1.28
C TRP A 89 9.02 -2.30 1.80
N ASP A 90 9.25 -1.24 1.03
CA ASP A 90 8.71 0.08 1.27
C ASP A 90 7.64 0.49 0.24
N CYS A 91 7.11 1.70 0.41
CA CYS A 91 6.10 2.31 -0.45
C CYS A 91 6.59 2.60 -1.86
N HIS A 92 7.84 3.03 -2.01
CA HIS A 92 8.42 3.44 -3.28
C HIS A 92 8.72 2.23 -4.16
N GLY A 93 9.39 1.21 -3.61
CA GLY A 93 9.68 -0.06 -4.26
C GLY A 93 8.41 -0.81 -4.67
N ALA A 94 7.34 -0.73 -3.88
CA ALA A 94 6.03 -1.28 -4.25
C ALA A 94 5.47 -0.65 -5.53
N ILE A 95 5.54 0.68 -5.67
CA ILE A 95 5.10 1.39 -6.87
C ILE A 95 6.07 1.15 -8.04
N ALA A 96 7.39 1.19 -7.81
CA ALA A 96 8.37 0.92 -8.87
C ALA A 96 8.28 -0.52 -9.41
N SER A 97 7.92 -1.49 -8.58
CA SER A 97 7.60 -2.86 -9.01
C SER A 97 6.38 -2.87 -9.94
N LEU A 98 5.34 -2.06 -9.66
CA LEU A 98 4.19 -1.92 -10.55
C LEU A 98 4.57 -1.32 -11.91
N GLU A 99 5.40 -0.27 -11.94
CA GLU A 99 5.80 0.41 -13.18
C GLU A 99 6.70 -0.46 -14.05
N SER A 100 7.67 -1.14 -13.43
CA SER A 100 8.56 -2.05 -14.14
C SER A 100 7.88 -3.37 -14.52
N GLY A 101 6.73 -3.67 -13.92
CA GLY A 101 6.07 -4.98 -14.02
C GLY A 101 6.90 -6.13 -13.43
N GLN A 102 7.94 -5.82 -12.65
CA GLN A 102 8.75 -6.82 -11.96
C GLN A 102 7.92 -7.45 -10.84
N PRO A 103 7.94 -8.79 -10.68
CA PRO A 103 7.27 -9.44 -9.56
C PRO A 103 7.80 -8.97 -8.21
N LEU A 104 6.96 -9.09 -7.17
CA LEU A 104 7.36 -8.89 -5.77
C LEU A 104 8.38 -9.96 -5.37
N GLY A 105 9.66 -9.61 -5.52
CA GLY A 105 10.82 -10.43 -5.14
C GLY A 105 11.17 -10.36 -3.66
N TYR A 106 12.40 -10.74 -3.34
CA TYR A 106 12.94 -10.61 -1.98
C TYR A 106 13.24 -9.14 -1.67
N GLU A 107 13.94 -8.45 -2.58
CA GLU A 107 14.31 -7.04 -2.42
C GLU A 107 13.44 -6.12 -3.29
N PRO A 108 13.11 -4.92 -2.79
CA PRO A 108 12.47 -3.90 -3.61
C PRO A 108 13.43 -3.41 -4.71
N PRO A 109 12.90 -2.97 -5.88
CA PRO A 109 13.72 -2.35 -6.90
C PRO A 109 14.28 -1.00 -6.41
N GLU A 110 15.47 -0.63 -6.91
CA GLU A 110 16.00 0.72 -6.71
C GLU A 110 15.12 1.77 -7.40
N ASN A 111 14.93 2.91 -6.74
CA ASN A 111 14.10 4.00 -7.23
C ASN A 111 14.99 5.12 -7.79
N PRO A 112 15.22 5.19 -9.11
CA PRO A 112 16.04 6.26 -9.69
C PRO A 112 15.36 7.61 -9.46
N LYS A 113 16.13 8.71 -9.51
CA LYS A 113 15.57 10.07 -9.34
C LYS A 113 14.32 10.31 -10.21
N ALA A 114 14.32 9.81 -11.45
CA ALA A 114 13.21 9.95 -12.39
C ALA A 114 11.90 9.28 -11.95
N PHE A 115 11.92 8.35 -10.98
CA PHE A 115 10.73 7.75 -10.37
C PHE A 115 9.87 8.82 -9.67
N TYR A 116 10.52 9.82 -9.07
CA TYR A 116 9.89 10.90 -8.31
C TYR A 116 9.53 12.12 -9.17
N ASP A 117 9.70 12.05 -10.49
CA ASP A 117 9.34 13.14 -11.41
C ASP A 117 7.82 13.22 -11.56
N ALA A 118 7.24 14.21 -10.87
CA ALA A 118 5.82 14.49 -10.79
C ALA A 118 5.58 16.00 -10.70
N GLU A 119 4.32 16.43 -10.84
CA GLU A 119 3.93 17.81 -10.58
C GLU A 119 3.57 17.96 -9.08
N TYR A 120 4.30 18.80 -8.36
CA TYR A 120 4.18 18.93 -6.91
C TYR A 120 3.41 20.19 -6.50
N PHE A 121 2.47 20.01 -5.57
CA PHE A 121 1.67 21.09 -5.01
C PHE A 121 1.65 21.05 -3.49
N GLU A 122 1.59 22.21 -2.86
CA GLU A 122 1.30 22.32 -1.43
C GLU A 122 -0.22 22.23 -1.23
N LEU A 123 -0.69 21.08 -0.75
CA LEU A 123 -2.11 20.81 -0.52
C LEU A 123 -2.34 20.45 0.94
N THR A 124 -3.42 20.98 1.51
CA THR A 124 -3.64 21.01 2.96
C THR A 124 -4.73 20.06 3.44
N ASN A 125 -5.51 19.48 2.52
CA ASN A 125 -6.63 18.63 2.88
C ASN A 125 -6.98 17.62 1.78
N ALA A 126 -7.74 16.59 2.16
CA ALA A 126 -8.10 15.49 1.28
C ALA A 126 -8.92 15.91 0.04
N TYR A 127 -9.71 16.99 0.14
CA TYR A 127 -10.49 17.49 -1.00
C TYR A 127 -9.56 18.06 -2.09
N GLN A 128 -8.58 18.88 -1.71
CA GLN A 128 -7.59 19.41 -2.65
C GLN A 128 -6.77 18.29 -3.30
N VAL A 129 -6.35 17.29 -2.51
CA VAL A 129 -5.60 16.12 -3.02
C VAL A 129 -6.47 15.31 -3.99
N ALA A 130 -7.76 15.13 -3.70
CA ALA A 130 -8.70 14.45 -4.60
C ALA A 130 -8.82 15.16 -5.95
N GLN A 131 -9.03 16.49 -5.95
CA GLN A 131 -9.14 17.26 -7.19
C GLN A 131 -7.87 17.16 -8.05
N ALA A 132 -6.69 17.16 -7.42
CA ALA A 132 -5.42 16.98 -8.13
C ALA A 132 -5.32 15.59 -8.77
N ILE A 133 -5.65 14.52 -8.03
CA ILE A 133 -5.70 13.14 -8.54
C ILE A 133 -6.65 13.03 -9.74
N GLU A 134 -7.87 13.56 -9.60
CA GLU A 134 -8.88 13.51 -10.66
C GLU A 134 -8.45 14.25 -11.93
N SER A 135 -7.72 15.37 -11.79
CA SER A 135 -7.22 16.12 -12.94
C SER A 135 -6.15 15.37 -13.73
N VAL A 136 -5.33 14.55 -13.06
CA VAL A 136 -4.37 13.64 -13.70
C VAL A 136 -5.06 12.41 -14.30
N GLY A 137 -6.09 11.91 -13.62
CA GLY A 137 -6.88 10.73 -13.97
C GLY A 137 -6.31 9.42 -13.41
N PHE A 138 -7.16 8.38 -13.36
CA PHE A 138 -6.80 7.08 -12.81
C PHE A 138 -6.18 6.14 -13.86
N PRO A 139 -5.26 5.23 -13.47
CA PRO A 139 -4.60 5.18 -12.17
C PRO A 139 -3.55 6.30 -12.01
N CYS A 140 -3.49 6.92 -10.84
CA CYS A 140 -2.59 8.02 -10.52
C CYS A 140 -1.59 7.61 -9.45
N VAL A 141 -0.30 7.81 -9.72
CA VAL A 141 0.76 7.68 -8.71
C VAL A 141 0.86 9.00 -7.96
N VAL A 142 0.85 8.91 -6.64
CA VAL A 142 0.97 10.05 -5.73
C VAL A 142 2.22 9.88 -4.88
N HIS A 143 3.01 10.95 -4.78
CA HIS A 143 4.17 11.08 -3.91
C HIS A 143 3.90 12.10 -2.81
N VAL A 144 4.39 11.85 -1.61
CA VAL A 144 4.33 12.80 -0.47
C VAL A 144 5.75 13.18 -0.07
N ASN A 145 6.04 14.47 0.01
CA ASN A 145 7.37 15.01 0.27
C ASN A 145 7.30 16.17 1.30
N GLU A 146 8.34 16.33 2.13
CA GLU A 146 8.49 17.48 3.04
C GLU A 146 9.06 18.74 2.35
N VAL A 147 9.64 18.58 1.16
CA VAL A 147 10.29 19.62 0.39
C VAL A 147 9.62 19.72 -0.98
N LEU A 148 9.50 20.95 -1.50
CA LEU A 148 8.89 21.17 -2.80
C LEU A 148 9.75 20.54 -3.92
N GLY A 149 9.13 19.63 -4.67
CA GLY A 149 9.71 19.02 -5.86
C GLY A 149 10.65 17.85 -5.58
N ASN A 150 11.38 17.44 -6.61
CA ASN A 150 12.27 16.26 -6.59
C ASN A 150 13.74 16.66 -6.49
N ILE A 151 14.09 17.63 -5.63
CA ILE A 151 15.45 18.20 -5.61
C ILE A 151 16.48 17.12 -5.20
N ASP A 152 16.16 16.33 -4.17
CA ASP A 152 17.06 15.34 -3.57
C ASP A 152 16.65 13.87 -3.77
N GLY A 153 15.70 13.59 -4.67
CA GLY A 153 15.27 12.21 -4.93
C GLY A 153 14.57 11.60 -3.72
N GLU A 154 14.97 10.39 -3.35
CA GLU A 154 14.43 9.61 -2.23
C GLU A 154 14.60 10.28 -0.86
N LYS A 155 15.64 11.10 -0.66
CA LYS A 155 16.02 11.61 0.67
C LYS A 155 14.99 12.52 1.33
N THR A 156 14.05 13.05 0.57
CA THR A 156 13.00 13.95 1.07
C THR A 156 11.60 13.33 0.92
N GLN A 157 11.51 12.13 0.34
CA GLN A 157 10.25 11.49 0.01
C GLN A 157 9.80 10.60 1.16
N TRP A 158 8.55 10.79 1.57
CA TRP A 158 7.97 10.08 2.70
C TRP A 158 7.13 8.89 2.26
N HIS A 159 6.42 9.05 1.15
CA HIS A 159 5.45 8.04 0.74
C HIS A 159 5.15 8.03 -0.75
N SER A 160 4.85 6.85 -1.28
CA SER A 160 4.27 6.67 -2.61
C SER A 160 3.09 5.72 -2.54
N PHE A 161 2.00 6.07 -3.22
CA PHE A 161 0.84 5.20 -3.34
C PHE A 161 0.15 5.34 -4.69
N LEU A 162 -0.76 4.40 -4.97
CA LEU A 162 -1.54 4.37 -6.20
C LEU A 162 -3.00 4.70 -5.90
N ALA A 163 -3.51 5.79 -6.45
CA ALA A 163 -4.94 6.07 -6.49
C ALA A 163 -5.57 5.35 -7.69
N LEU A 164 -6.61 4.56 -7.42
CA LEU A 164 -7.17 3.62 -8.40
C LEU A 164 -8.54 4.02 -8.93
N GLY A 165 -9.25 4.93 -8.29
CA GLY A 165 -10.59 5.34 -8.74
C GLY A 165 -11.54 5.46 -7.58
N HIS A 166 -12.83 5.52 -7.90
CA HIS A 166 -13.88 5.73 -6.93
C HIS A 166 -14.52 4.41 -6.49
N ASP A 167 -14.88 4.32 -5.21
CA ASP A 167 -15.84 3.34 -4.73
C ASP A 167 -17.29 3.76 -5.07
N GLU A 168 -18.26 2.91 -4.74
CA GLU A 168 -19.70 3.18 -4.94
C GLU A 168 -20.20 4.44 -4.22
N HIS A 169 -19.46 4.89 -3.20
CA HIS A 169 -19.75 6.08 -2.40
C HIS A 169 -18.95 7.31 -2.84
N LYS A 170 -18.27 7.26 -4.01
CA LYS A 170 -17.44 8.35 -4.54
C LYS A 170 -16.23 8.71 -3.68
N ASN A 171 -15.72 7.78 -2.88
CA ASN A 171 -14.42 7.95 -2.23
C ASN A 171 -13.31 7.45 -3.15
N ILE A 172 -12.20 8.18 -3.24
CA ILE A 172 -11.01 7.68 -3.93
C ILE A 172 -10.41 6.53 -3.12
N VAL A 173 -10.29 5.38 -3.78
CA VAL A 173 -9.64 4.17 -3.27
C VAL A 173 -8.17 4.19 -3.65
N THR A 174 -7.32 3.86 -2.69
CA THR A 174 -5.88 3.77 -2.85
C THR A 174 -5.39 2.35 -2.60
N TRP A 175 -4.29 1.98 -3.24
CA TRP A 175 -3.45 0.84 -2.87
C TRP A 175 -2.08 1.37 -2.47
N GLU A 176 -1.59 0.93 -1.32
CA GLU A 176 -0.30 1.39 -0.79
C GLU A 176 0.40 0.31 0.03
N LYS A 177 1.71 0.45 0.15
CA LYS A 177 2.51 -0.09 1.24
C LYS A 177 2.82 1.09 2.15
N THR A 178 2.37 1.12 3.39
CA THR A 178 2.43 2.35 4.21
C THR A 178 3.84 2.74 4.67
N GLY A 179 4.84 1.90 4.45
CA GLY A 179 6.25 2.15 4.78
C GLY A 179 6.99 0.87 5.19
N PHE A 180 8.27 0.97 5.55
CA PHE A 180 9.05 -0.16 6.07
C PHE A 180 8.38 -0.75 7.31
N ASN A 181 8.34 -2.08 7.42
CA ASN A 181 7.65 -2.79 8.52
C ASN A 181 6.14 -2.53 8.64
N LEU A 182 5.52 -1.78 7.72
CA LEU A 182 4.10 -1.43 7.78
C LEU A 182 3.30 -2.16 6.66
N PRO A 183 1.97 -2.26 6.71
CA PRO A 183 1.24 -3.16 5.83
C PRO A 183 1.09 -2.67 4.38
N TYR A 184 0.84 -3.62 3.47
CA TYR A 184 0.04 -3.29 2.28
C TYR A 184 -1.42 -3.12 2.68
N ARG A 185 -2.09 -2.08 2.19
CA ARG A 185 -3.52 -1.88 2.41
C ARG A 185 -4.24 -1.33 1.19
N VAL A 186 -5.54 -1.62 1.16
CA VAL A 186 -6.51 -0.88 0.34
C VAL A 186 -7.18 0.10 1.29
N ALA A 187 -7.06 1.39 1.01
CA ALA A 187 -7.53 2.46 1.89
C ALA A 187 -8.35 3.49 1.11
N ARG A 188 -9.02 4.37 1.85
CA ARG A 188 -9.64 5.57 1.27
C ARG A 188 -8.66 6.73 1.36
N LEU A 189 -8.70 7.64 0.38
CA LEU A 189 -7.78 8.78 0.33
C LEU A 189 -7.78 9.63 1.61
N ASN A 190 -8.94 9.84 2.24
CA ASN A 190 -9.01 10.60 3.49
C ASN A 190 -8.17 9.95 4.60
N GLN A 191 -8.18 8.62 4.71
CA GLN A 191 -7.37 7.90 5.68
C GLN A 191 -5.87 8.10 5.40
N VAL A 192 -5.47 8.07 4.13
CA VAL A 192 -4.07 8.34 3.74
C VAL A 192 -3.67 9.77 4.07
N VAL A 193 -4.52 10.75 3.79
CA VAL A 193 -4.22 12.17 4.03
C VAL A 193 -4.19 12.51 5.52
N ASP A 194 -5.04 11.88 6.32
CA ASP A 194 -5.06 12.07 7.78
C ASP A 194 -3.71 11.65 8.42
N ASP A 195 -3.02 10.68 7.84
CA ASP A 195 -1.67 10.24 8.27
C ASP A 195 -0.60 11.37 8.13
N TYR A 196 -0.89 12.43 7.36
CA TYR A 196 0.01 13.55 7.05
C TYR A 196 -0.49 14.92 7.56
N SER A 197 -1.40 14.95 8.53
CA SER A 197 -2.11 16.18 8.96
C SER A 197 -1.31 17.17 9.82
N VAL A 198 -0.07 16.83 10.23
CA VAL A 198 0.66 17.55 11.30
C VAL A 198 1.66 18.58 10.77
N THR A 199 2.18 18.39 9.55
CA THR A 199 3.21 19.25 8.94
C THR A 199 2.84 19.60 7.51
N THR A 200 3.49 20.63 6.96
CA THR A 200 3.33 20.97 5.55
C THR A 200 3.96 19.89 4.70
N TYR A 201 3.16 19.26 3.84
CA TYR A 201 3.62 18.30 2.84
C TYR A 201 3.30 18.78 1.43
N TYR A 202 4.17 18.40 0.50
CA TYR A 202 4.01 18.58 -0.93
C TYR A 202 3.59 17.27 -1.56
N TRP A 203 2.57 17.35 -2.42
CA TRP A 203 1.95 16.20 -3.06
C TRP A 203 2.32 16.20 -4.54
N GLY A 204 3.04 15.17 -4.98
CA GLY A 204 3.45 14.96 -6.36
C GLY A 204 2.47 14.05 -7.08
N PHE A 205 1.93 14.48 -8.23
CA PHE A 205 0.97 13.68 -9.00
C PHE A 205 1.49 13.35 -10.39
N ARG A 206 1.28 12.11 -10.83
CA ARG A 206 1.60 11.67 -12.19
C ARG A 206 0.81 10.43 -12.59
N LYS A 207 0.80 10.15 -13.90
CA LYS A 207 0.28 8.87 -14.41
C LYS A 207 1.22 7.73 -14.03
N LEU A 208 0.63 6.55 -13.80
CA LEU A 208 1.37 5.30 -13.72
C LEU A 208 2.08 5.03 -15.06
N ARG A 209 3.35 4.65 -15.01
CA ARG A 209 4.17 4.35 -16.19
C ARG A 209 4.09 2.87 -16.58
#